data_AF-A0A8S9QKA4-F1
#
_entry.id   AF-A0A8S9QKA4-F1
#
_cell.length_a   1.000
_cell.length_b   1.000
_cell.length_c   1.000
_cell.angle_alpha   90.00
_cell.angle_beta   90.00
_cell.angle_gamma   90.00
#
_symmetry.space_group_name_H-M   'P 1'
#
loop_
_entity.id
_entity.type
_entity.pdbx_description
1 polymer ?
#
loop_
_entity_poly.entity_id
_entity_poly.type
_entity_poly.pdbx_seq_one_letter_code
_entity_poly.pdbx_strand_id
1 'polypeptide(L)'
;SAGLLDLLGCFDLTTFTGLKQVTTIKKQPITTHHKFPDQCDVVRNQTQQQERQQLPMSEDGTENDKTGSSHSRPSTCPSYFRWIHEDLRPWRETGITRGMLEKARNNKAHFRVVILDGKVYVKKYRKSIDTRDVFTLWGILQLLRWYPGRLPDLELMFDANDRPTVRSSDYKGQQHPAPPPIFRYCSDDASLDIVFPDWSFWGWAEVNIKPWAKSMVAIQEGNKMTPWKDRVAYAYWRGNPNVAPTRRDLLTCNVSDQQDWNTRLYINDWVRESREGFKNSNLENQCTHRYKIYIEGWAWSVSEKYIMACDSMTLYVRPKYYDFFIRGMMPLQHYWPIRDNSKCTSLKHAVHWGNTHLDQ
;
A
#
# COMPACT_ATOMS: atom_id res chain seq x y z
N SER A 1 -35.32 -23.19 -37.95
CA SER A 1 -34.31 -24.27 -37.95
C SER A 1 -33.05 -23.73 -38.60
N ALA A 2 -32.06 -23.31 -37.82
CA ALA A 2 -30.91 -24.14 -37.40
C ALA A 2 -30.00 -24.49 -38.61
N GLY A 3 -28.68 -24.29 -38.62
CA GLY A 3 -27.70 -23.86 -37.62
C GLY A 3 -26.47 -23.28 -38.35
N LEU A 4 -25.75 -22.35 -37.72
CA LEU A 4 -24.45 -22.58 -37.08
C LEU A 4 -23.44 -23.32 -37.97
N LEU A 5 -22.55 -22.54 -38.60
CA LEU A 5 -21.24 -23.00 -39.05
C LEU A 5 -20.23 -22.55 -38.01
N ASP A 6 -19.67 -23.54 -37.33
CA ASP A 6 -18.60 -23.43 -36.35
C ASP A 6 -17.35 -22.80 -36.98
N LEU A 7 -17.03 -21.57 -36.57
CA LEU A 7 -15.69 -21.02 -36.66
C LEU A 7 -14.90 -21.51 -35.43
N LEU A 8 -14.34 -22.70 -35.55
CA LEU A 8 -13.21 -23.16 -34.73
C LEU A 8 -11.99 -22.28 -35.06
N GLY A 9 -11.98 -21.07 -34.49
CA GLY A 9 -10.78 -20.25 -34.41
C GLY A 9 -9.87 -20.83 -33.33
N CYS A 10 -8.90 -21.65 -33.73
CA CYS A 10 -7.68 -21.86 -32.95
C CYS A 10 -7.05 -20.49 -32.70
N PHE A 11 -7.21 -19.96 -31.49
CA PHE A 11 -6.52 -18.74 -31.08
C PHE A 11 -5.05 -19.07 -30.88
N ASP A 12 -4.25 -18.65 -31.85
CA ASP A 12 -2.81 -18.67 -31.80
C ASP A 12 -2.31 -17.70 -30.71
N LEU A 13 -1.83 -18.25 -29.60
CA LEU A 13 -1.28 -17.53 -28.45
C LEU A 13 0.12 -16.92 -28.73
N THR A 14 0.63 -16.99 -29.97
CA THR A 14 2.04 -16.67 -30.26
C THR A 14 2.33 -15.22 -30.65
N THR A 15 1.38 -14.29 -30.66
CA THR A 15 1.68 -12.89 -31.04
C THR A 15 2.21 -12.06 -29.85
N PHE A 16 3.47 -12.31 -29.48
CA PHE A 16 4.29 -11.44 -28.60
C PHE A 16 4.75 -10.14 -29.29
N THR A 17 4.09 -9.72 -30.37
CA THR A 17 4.50 -8.56 -31.17
C THR A 17 4.45 -7.26 -30.34
N GLY A 18 5.64 -6.75 -30.01
CA GLY A 18 5.84 -5.53 -29.25
C GLY A 18 5.93 -5.68 -27.73
N LEU A 19 6.01 -6.91 -27.20
CA LEU A 19 6.40 -7.16 -25.80
C LEU A 19 7.93 -7.23 -25.72
N LYS A 20 8.56 -6.50 -24.78
CA LYS A 20 9.99 -6.65 -24.49
C LYS A 20 10.16 -7.61 -23.31
N GLN A 21 11.03 -8.60 -23.48
CA GLN A 21 11.46 -9.47 -22.39
C GLN A 21 12.36 -8.66 -21.45
N VAL A 22 12.09 -8.72 -20.15
CA VAL A 22 12.98 -8.15 -19.13
C VAL A 22 13.80 -9.28 -18.53
N THR A 23 15.06 -9.39 -18.93
CA THR A 23 15.97 -10.44 -18.45
C THR A 23 16.75 -9.94 -17.24
N THR A 24 16.67 -10.64 -16.11
CA THR A 24 17.55 -10.39 -14.96
C THR A 24 18.89 -11.12 -15.15
N ILE A 25 20.00 -10.45 -14.85
CA ILE A 25 21.36 -11.01 -14.90
C ILE A 25 21.44 -12.24 -13.98
N LYS A 26 21.88 -13.38 -14.51
CA LYS A 26 22.23 -14.60 -13.75
C LYS A 26 23.44 -14.32 -12.84
N LYS A 27 23.21 -13.80 -11.63
CA LYS A 27 24.07 -14.10 -10.49
C LYS A 27 23.39 -15.21 -9.70
N GLN A 28 24.16 -16.21 -9.24
CA GLN A 28 23.62 -17.26 -8.37
C GLN A 28 22.90 -16.58 -7.19
N PRO A 29 21.59 -16.86 -6.97
CA PRO A 29 20.87 -16.21 -5.90
C PRO A 29 21.43 -16.72 -4.57
N ILE A 30 21.68 -15.80 -3.63
CA ILE A 30 21.65 -16.17 -2.22
C ILE A 30 20.20 -16.60 -1.97
N THR A 31 19.99 -17.89 -1.73
CA THR A 31 18.66 -18.47 -1.46
C THR A 31 18.23 -18.07 -0.05
N THR A 32 17.79 -16.83 0.14
CA THR A 32 17.00 -16.52 1.33
C THR A 32 15.64 -17.17 1.16
N HIS A 33 15.35 -18.19 1.98
CA HIS A 33 14.02 -18.78 2.08
C HIS A 33 13.06 -17.75 2.70
N HIS A 34 12.46 -16.93 1.85
CA HIS A 34 11.34 -16.08 2.27
C HIS A 34 10.15 -16.99 2.56
N LYS A 35 9.82 -17.17 3.84
CA LYS A 35 8.61 -17.89 4.26
C LYS A 35 7.41 -17.00 3.97
N PHE A 36 6.63 -17.35 2.95
CA PHE A 36 5.28 -16.83 2.81
C PHE A 36 4.44 -17.38 3.97
N PRO A 37 3.53 -16.60 4.60
CA PRO A 37 2.70 -17.13 5.67
C PRO A 37 1.94 -18.36 5.16
N ASP A 38 2.02 -19.47 5.90
CA ASP A 38 1.36 -20.72 5.52
C ASP A 38 -0.15 -20.47 5.40
N GLN A 39 -0.77 -21.01 4.33
CA GLN A 39 -2.22 -20.92 4.03
C GLN A 39 -2.76 -19.56 3.54
N CYS A 40 -1.92 -18.57 3.25
CA CYS A 40 -2.35 -17.37 2.51
C CYS A 40 -2.55 -17.61 1.00
N ASP A 41 -2.14 -18.78 0.50
CA ASP A 41 -2.30 -19.25 -0.87
C ASP A 41 -3.62 -20.00 -1.13
N VAL A 42 -4.40 -20.29 -0.08
CA VAL A 42 -5.66 -21.02 -0.19
C VAL A 42 -6.84 -20.06 -0.09
N VAL A 43 -7.55 -19.87 -1.21
CA VAL A 43 -8.88 -19.23 -1.23
C VAL A 43 -9.88 -20.17 -0.53
N ARG A 44 -9.96 -20.14 0.80
CA ARG A 44 -11.01 -20.86 1.53
C ARG A 44 -12.30 -20.06 1.47
N ASN A 45 -13.38 -20.69 1.03
CA ASN A 45 -14.74 -20.13 1.03
C ASN A 45 -15.08 -19.57 2.41
N GLN A 46 -15.24 -18.24 2.50
CA GLN A 46 -15.43 -17.50 3.76
C GLN A 46 -16.79 -17.73 4.45
N THR A 47 -17.65 -18.62 3.96
CA THR A 47 -19.00 -18.81 4.48
C THR A 47 -19.05 -19.50 5.85
N GLN A 48 -17.97 -20.15 6.33
CA GLN A 48 -17.99 -20.94 7.57
C GLN A 48 -17.31 -20.28 8.79
N GLN A 49 -16.75 -19.09 8.66
CA GLN A 49 -16.05 -18.42 9.78
C GLN A 49 -16.92 -17.45 10.59
N GLN A 50 -18.07 -17.01 10.06
CA GLN A 50 -18.95 -16.07 10.77
C GLN A 50 -19.83 -16.72 11.85
N GLU A 51 -20.13 -18.01 11.75
CA GLU A 51 -21.04 -18.69 12.71
C GLU A 51 -20.36 -19.08 14.02
N ARG A 52 -19.02 -19.00 14.12
CA ARG A 52 -18.29 -19.48 15.31
C ARG A 52 -18.02 -18.40 16.37
N GLN A 53 -18.52 -17.17 16.20
CA GLN A 53 -18.27 -16.04 17.10
C GLN A 53 -19.44 -15.70 18.05
N GLN A 54 -20.50 -16.51 18.11
CA GLN A 54 -21.61 -16.28 19.04
C GLN A 54 -21.83 -17.49 19.94
N LEU A 55 -21.22 -17.49 21.14
CA LEU A 55 -21.70 -18.21 22.32
C LEU A 55 -21.21 -17.45 23.57
N PRO A 56 -22.04 -17.26 24.62
CA PRO A 56 -21.72 -16.38 25.74
C PRO A 56 -20.77 -17.03 26.75
N MET A 57 -19.94 -16.20 27.37
CA MET A 57 -19.14 -16.53 28.55
C MET A 57 -20.04 -16.75 29.76
N SER A 58 -19.92 -17.92 30.38
CA SER A 58 -20.36 -18.18 31.76
C SER A 58 -19.13 -18.52 32.59
N GLU A 59 -18.95 -17.77 33.68
CA GLU A 59 -17.96 -18.01 34.74
C GLU A 59 -18.28 -19.30 35.48
N ASP A 60 -17.27 -20.15 35.71
CA ASP A 60 -16.95 -20.64 37.06
C ASP A 60 -15.53 -21.21 37.12
N GLY A 61 -14.88 -21.06 38.26
CA GLY A 61 -13.49 -21.43 38.48
C GLY A 61 -13.29 -22.92 38.82
N THR A 62 -12.10 -23.45 38.51
CA THR A 62 -11.23 -24.23 39.40
C THR A 62 -10.00 -24.74 38.64
N GLU A 63 -8.83 -24.60 39.27
CA GLU A 63 -7.55 -25.16 38.82
C GLU A 63 -7.62 -26.69 38.74
N ASN A 64 -7.05 -27.26 37.67
CA ASN A 64 -6.19 -28.44 37.77
C ASN A 64 -5.37 -28.69 36.50
N ASP A 65 -4.09 -28.93 36.75
CA ASP A 65 -2.99 -29.30 35.86
C ASP A 65 -3.28 -30.55 35.02
N LYS A 66 -3.21 -30.45 33.68
CA LYS A 66 -2.87 -31.56 32.75
C LYS A 66 -2.26 -31.04 31.44
N THR A 67 -1.00 -31.42 31.23
CA THR A 67 -0.30 -31.64 29.94
C THR A 67 -1.18 -31.58 28.69
N GLY A 68 -1.18 -30.43 28.02
CA GLY A 68 -1.89 -30.20 26.75
C GLY A 68 -0.91 -30.07 25.59
N SER A 69 -0.87 -31.09 24.75
CA SER A 69 -0.28 -31.09 23.41
C SER A 69 -0.45 -29.73 22.72
N SER A 70 0.66 -29.11 22.33
CA SER A 70 0.67 -27.90 21.52
C SER A 70 0.15 -28.23 20.12
N HIS A 71 -1.17 -28.33 19.98
CA HIS A 71 -1.83 -28.20 18.69
C HIS A 71 -1.57 -26.76 18.25
N SER A 72 -0.50 -26.57 17.48
CA SER A 72 -0.24 -25.35 16.74
C SER A 72 -1.52 -25.03 15.98
N ARG A 73 -2.25 -24.00 16.42
CA ARG A 73 -3.40 -23.50 15.67
C ARG A 73 -2.93 -23.33 14.23
N PRO A 74 -3.61 -23.92 13.22
CA PRO A 74 -3.21 -23.73 11.85
C PRO A 74 -3.15 -22.23 11.60
N SER A 75 -1.98 -21.74 11.18
CA SER A 75 -1.76 -20.32 10.97
C SER A 75 -2.74 -19.84 9.91
N THR A 76 -3.80 -19.18 10.33
CA THR A 76 -4.74 -18.54 9.41
C THR A 76 -4.06 -17.32 8.83
N CYS A 77 -4.24 -17.11 7.52
CA CYS A 77 -3.74 -15.93 6.85
C CYS A 77 -4.17 -14.65 7.60
N PRO A 78 -3.28 -13.67 7.81
CA PRO A 78 -3.63 -12.45 8.51
C PRO A 78 -4.86 -11.76 7.89
N SER A 79 -5.72 -11.19 8.72
CA SER A 79 -7.03 -10.65 8.30
C SER A 79 -6.93 -9.58 7.21
N TYR A 80 -5.82 -8.84 7.13
CA TYR A 80 -5.61 -7.82 6.11
C TYR A 80 -5.47 -8.38 4.69
N PHE A 81 -5.18 -9.68 4.50
CA PHE A 81 -5.21 -10.30 3.17
C PHE A 81 -6.63 -10.38 2.58
N ARG A 82 -7.69 -10.24 3.40
CA ARG A 82 -9.07 -10.16 2.92
C ARG A 82 -9.28 -9.05 1.88
N TRP A 83 -8.48 -7.98 1.96
CA TRP A 83 -8.59 -6.83 1.07
C TRP A 83 -8.23 -7.15 -0.38
N ILE A 84 -7.38 -8.17 -0.61
CA ILE A 84 -7.12 -8.67 -1.97
C ILE A 84 -8.41 -9.25 -2.57
N HIS A 85 -9.18 -9.99 -1.76
CA HIS A 85 -10.46 -10.56 -2.21
C HIS A 85 -11.52 -9.48 -2.42
N GLU A 86 -11.53 -8.44 -1.58
CA GLU A 86 -12.43 -7.30 -1.75
C GLU A 86 -12.12 -6.52 -3.03
N ASP A 87 -10.84 -6.26 -3.32
CA ASP A 87 -10.41 -5.58 -4.54
C ASP A 87 -10.76 -6.37 -5.80
N LEU A 88 -10.70 -7.70 -5.73
CA LEU A 88 -11.04 -8.61 -6.85
C LEU A 88 -12.52 -8.99 -6.92
N ARG A 89 -13.33 -8.61 -5.92
CA ARG A 89 -14.77 -8.95 -5.84
C ARG A 89 -15.55 -8.63 -7.11
N PRO A 90 -15.34 -7.51 -7.83
CA PRO A 90 -16.12 -7.17 -9.02
C PRO A 90 -16.09 -8.23 -10.14
N TRP A 91 -15.05 -9.08 -10.17
CA TRP A 91 -14.87 -10.13 -11.19
C TRP A 91 -15.10 -11.54 -10.65
N ARG A 92 -15.57 -11.68 -9.40
CA ARG A 92 -15.71 -12.99 -8.75
C ARG A 92 -16.61 -13.96 -9.53
N GLU A 93 -17.72 -13.46 -10.08
CA GLU A 93 -18.72 -14.29 -10.76
C GLU A 93 -18.49 -14.37 -12.28
N THR A 94 -17.95 -13.31 -12.87
CA THR A 94 -17.83 -13.18 -14.33
C THR A 94 -16.43 -13.49 -14.86
N GLY A 95 -15.43 -13.52 -13.99
CA GLY A 95 -14.03 -13.58 -14.37
C GLY A 95 -13.54 -12.31 -15.08
N ILE A 96 -12.27 -12.34 -15.50
CA ILE A 96 -11.64 -11.26 -16.27
C ILE A 96 -11.56 -11.69 -17.73
N THR A 97 -12.24 -10.98 -18.62
CA THR A 97 -12.25 -11.28 -20.06
C THR A 97 -11.20 -10.48 -20.83
N ARG A 98 -10.82 -10.96 -22.01
CA ARG A 98 -9.89 -10.23 -22.88
C ARG A 98 -10.41 -8.84 -23.26
N GLY A 99 -11.72 -8.70 -23.47
CA GLY A 99 -12.35 -7.41 -23.77
C GLY A 99 -12.17 -6.39 -22.63
N MET A 100 -12.17 -6.83 -21.37
CA MET A 100 -11.91 -5.96 -20.23
C MET A 100 -10.46 -5.47 -20.20
N LEU A 101 -9.49 -6.31 -20.58
CA LEU A 101 -8.08 -5.94 -20.70
C LEU A 101 -7.83 -4.93 -21.85
N GLU A 102 -8.51 -5.09 -22.99
CA GLU A 102 -8.39 -4.11 -24.09
C GLU A 102 -9.06 -2.76 -23.74
N LYS A 103 -10.16 -2.77 -22.97
CA LYS A 103 -10.74 -1.53 -22.40
C LYS A 103 -9.76 -0.83 -21.45
N ALA A 104 -9.13 -1.60 -20.56
CA ALA A 104 -8.07 -1.13 -19.67
C ALA A 104 -6.91 -0.47 -20.45
N ARG A 105 -6.43 -1.15 -21.50
CA ARG A 105 -5.34 -0.68 -22.38
C ARG A 105 -5.64 0.69 -22.98
N ASN A 106 -6.81 0.86 -23.58
CA ASN A 106 -7.09 2.03 -24.41
C ASN A 106 -7.22 3.31 -23.58
N ASN A 107 -7.74 3.20 -22.35
CA ASN A 107 -8.21 4.37 -21.61
C ASN A 107 -7.50 4.62 -20.27
N LYS A 108 -6.78 3.64 -19.71
CA LYS A 108 -6.28 3.71 -18.33
C LYS A 108 -4.82 3.29 -18.20
N ALA A 109 -4.44 2.14 -18.75
CA ALA A 109 -3.15 1.53 -18.44
C ALA A 109 -1.95 2.27 -19.04
N HIS A 110 -0.90 2.40 -18.24
CA HIS A 110 0.43 2.84 -18.67
C HIS A 110 1.23 1.67 -19.26
N PHE A 111 1.11 0.49 -18.67
CA PHE A 111 1.81 -0.71 -19.13
C PHE A 111 1.04 -1.98 -18.80
N ARG A 112 1.31 -3.02 -19.59
CA ARG A 112 0.85 -4.40 -19.37
C ARG A 112 2.04 -5.27 -19.01
N VAL A 113 1.82 -6.16 -18.05
CA VAL A 113 2.74 -7.23 -17.66
C VAL A 113 2.09 -8.56 -18.01
N VAL A 114 2.85 -9.44 -18.63
CA VAL A 114 2.48 -10.84 -18.84
C VAL A 114 3.54 -11.70 -18.18
N ILE A 115 3.13 -12.56 -17.26
CA ILE A 115 3.95 -13.64 -16.73
C ILE A 115 3.55 -14.89 -17.51
N LEU A 116 4.51 -15.52 -18.16
CA LEU A 116 4.31 -16.75 -18.91
C LEU A 116 5.54 -17.64 -18.75
N ASP A 117 5.33 -18.88 -18.30
CA ASP A 117 6.41 -19.86 -18.09
C ASP A 117 7.56 -19.30 -17.24
N GLY A 118 7.21 -18.56 -16.18
CA GLY A 118 8.18 -17.91 -15.28
C GLY A 118 8.97 -16.76 -15.89
N LYS A 119 8.59 -16.26 -17.08
CA LYS A 119 9.21 -15.10 -17.73
C LYS A 119 8.28 -13.90 -17.72
N VAL A 120 8.85 -12.70 -17.56
CA VAL A 120 8.11 -11.43 -17.61
C VAL A 120 8.26 -10.76 -18.95
N TYR A 121 7.12 -10.42 -19.52
CA TYR A 121 6.98 -9.65 -20.75
C TYR A 121 6.25 -8.35 -20.45
N VAL A 122 6.76 -7.23 -20.96
CA VAL A 122 6.20 -5.90 -20.68
C VAL A 122 5.91 -5.16 -21.96
N LYS A 123 4.69 -4.60 -22.07
CA LYS A 123 4.29 -3.69 -23.14
C LYS A 123 3.91 -2.36 -22.52
N LYS A 124 4.66 -1.30 -22.84
CA LYS A 124 4.34 0.06 -22.42
C LYS A 124 3.40 0.69 -23.44
N TYR A 125 2.32 1.30 -22.95
CA TYR A 125 1.34 2.02 -23.76
C TYR A 125 1.56 3.53 -23.66
N ARG A 126 1.91 4.03 -22.48
CA ARG A 126 2.11 5.45 -22.19
C ARG A 126 3.30 5.63 -21.25
N LYS A 127 3.88 6.83 -21.25
CA LYS A 127 4.99 7.17 -20.34
C LYS A 127 4.46 7.29 -18.91
N SER A 128 5.07 6.59 -17.97
CA SER A 128 4.83 6.76 -16.53
C SER A 128 5.41 8.08 -16.04
N ILE A 129 4.84 8.63 -14.95
CA ILE A 129 5.56 9.59 -14.11
C ILE A 129 6.82 8.89 -13.60
N ASP A 130 7.96 9.54 -13.71
CA ASP A 130 9.26 9.05 -13.23
C ASP A 130 9.54 7.59 -13.65
N THR A 131 10.38 6.90 -12.88
CA THR A 131 10.71 5.47 -13.04
C THR A 131 9.76 4.54 -12.27
N ARG A 132 8.53 4.99 -12.00
CA ARG A 132 7.56 4.21 -11.21
C ARG A 132 7.23 2.87 -11.86
N ASP A 133 7.07 2.84 -13.18
CA ASP A 133 6.87 1.61 -13.92
C ASP A 133 8.07 0.67 -13.79
N VAL A 134 9.29 1.18 -13.90
CA VAL A 134 10.54 0.40 -13.74
C VAL A 134 10.63 -0.23 -12.36
N PHE A 135 10.37 0.52 -11.28
CA PHE A 135 10.45 0.01 -9.92
C PHE A 135 9.30 -0.95 -9.56
N THR A 136 8.11 -0.75 -10.12
CA THR A 136 7.03 -1.75 -10.02
C THR A 136 7.40 -3.06 -10.69
N LEU A 137 8.03 -3.00 -11.88
CA LEU A 137 8.57 -4.19 -12.56
C LEU A 137 9.69 -4.87 -11.76
N TRP A 138 10.56 -4.10 -11.11
CA TRP A 138 11.57 -4.66 -10.21
C TRP A 138 10.95 -5.49 -9.08
N GLY A 139 9.84 -5.02 -8.51
CA GLY A 139 9.08 -5.77 -7.52
C GLY A 139 8.56 -7.10 -8.03
N ILE A 140 7.94 -7.10 -9.22
CA ILE A 140 7.45 -8.34 -9.86
C ILE A 140 8.60 -9.31 -10.11
N LEU A 141 9.76 -8.82 -10.55
CA LEU A 141 10.97 -9.64 -10.71
C LEU A 141 11.48 -10.20 -9.37
N GLN A 142 11.35 -9.46 -8.26
CA GLN A 142 11.66 -10.02 -6.93
C GLN A 142 10.74 -11.19 -6.58
N LEU A 143 9.43 -11.08 -6.86
CA LEU A 143 8.47 -12.15 -6.59
C LEU A 143 8.82 -13.43 -7.35
N LEU A 144 9.18 -13.34 -8.63
CA LEU A 144 9.63 -14.49 -9.42
C LEU A 144 10.90 -15.13 -8.87
N ARG A 145 11.83 -14.30 -8.39
CA ARG A 145 13.08 -14.76 -7.79
C ARG A 145 12.86 -15.46 -6.44
N TRP A 146 11.98 -14.91 -5.61
CA TRP A 146 11.70 -15.43 -4.27
C TRP A 146 10.79 -16.65 -4.28
N TYR A 147 9.88 -16.72 -5.26
CA TYR A 147 8.86 -17.76 -5.35
C TYR A 147 8.85 -18.41 -6.76
N PRO A 148 9.97 -19.02 -7.19
CA PRO A 148 10.07 -19.65 -8.50
C PRO A 148 9.01 -20.76 -8.63
N GLY A 149 8.29 -20.75 -9.75
CA GLY A 149 7.22 -21.72 -10.04
C GLY A 149 5.91 -21.52 -9.27
N ARG A 150 5.80 -20.53 -8.37
CA ARG A 150 4.55 -20.23 -7.64
C ARG A 150 3.70 -19.14 -8.27
N LEU A 151 4.28 -18.28 -9.10
CA LEU A 151 3.52 -17.27 -9.83
C LEU A 151 2.93 -17.93 -11.08
N PRO A 152 1.60 -17.96 -11.24
CA PRO A 152 0.96 -18.57 -12.40
C PRO A 152 1.13 -17.69 -13.63
N ASP A 153 0.80 -18.26 -14.79
CA ASP A 153 0.64 -17.50 -16.01
C ASP A 153 -0.53 -16.51 -15.84
N LEU A 154 -0.23 -15.22 -15.98
CA LEU A 154 -1.20 -14.16 -15.70
C LEU A 154 -0.87 -12.88 -16.46
N GLU A 155 -1.89 -12.05 -16.66
CA GLU A 155 -1.76 -10.73 -17.27
C GLU A 155 -2.24 -9.64 -16.31
N LEU A 156 -1.47 -8.57 -16.20
CA LEU A 156 -1.75 -7.43 -15.32
C LEU A 156 -1.71 -6.13 -16.12
N MET A 157 -2.68 -5.26 -15.86
CA MET A 157 -2.75 -3.92 -16.44
C MET A 157 -2.49 -2.90 -15.34
N PHE A 158 -1.47 -2.06 -15.50
CA PHE A 158 -1.09 -1.09 -14.48
C PHE A 158 -1.36 0.34 -14.94
N ASP A 159 -1.90 1.15 -14.04
CA ASP A 159 -1.87 2.61 -14.16
C ASP A 159 -0.98 3.19 -13.05
N ALA A 160 0.10 3.86 -13.45
CA ALA A 160 1.17 4.33 -12.58
C ALA A 160 0.96 5.76 -12.01
N ASN A 161 -0.20 6.38 -12.25
CA ASN A 161 -0.54 7.67 -11.66
C ASN A 161 -1.08 7.54 -10.23
N ASP A 162 -1.26 8.68 -9.55
CA ASP A 162 -1.63 8.71 -8.13
C ASP A 162 -3.12 8.48 -7.86
N ARG A 163 -4.05 8.97 -8.70
CA ARG A 163 -5.48 8.92 -8.33
C ARG A 163 -6.18 7.68 -8.87
N PRO A 164 -7.12 7.08 -8.11
CA PRO A 164 -8.00 6.02 -8.60
C PRO A 164 -8.79 6.49 -9.82
N THR A 165 -9.16 5.55 -10.70
CA THR A 165 -9.71 5.88 -12.02
C THR A 165 -10.93 5.08 -12.43
N VAL A 166 -11.23 3.96 -11.76
CA VAL A 166 -12.35 3.08 -12.10
C VAL A 166 -13.48 3.35 -11.13
N ARG A 167 -14.33 4.35 -11.42
CA ARG A 167 -15.42 4.75 -10.52
C ARG A 167 -16.47 3.65 -10.42
N SER A 168 -16.86 3.28 -9.22
CA SER A 168 -17.87 2.24 -8.99
C SER A 168 -19.23 2.60 -9.57
N SER A 169 -19.57 3.89 -9.61
CA SER A 169 -20.80 4.42 -10.21
C SER A 169 -20.99 4.04 -11.68
N ASP A 170 -19.89 3.92 -12.44
CA ASP A 170 -19.93 3.70 -13.89
C ASP A 170 -20.31 2.25 -14.25
N TYR A 171 -20.36 1.38 -13.22
CA TYR A 171 -20.56 -0.06 -13.34
C TYR A 171 -21.74 -0.58 -12.50
N LYS A 172 -22.63 0.30 -12.02
CA LYS A 172 -23.83 -0.09 -11.28
C LYS A 172 -24.98 -0.46 -12.23
N GLY A 173 -25.55 -1.66 -12.08
CA GLY A 173 -26.75 -2.10 -12.78
C GLY A 173 -26.52 -3.30 -13.70
N GLN A 174 -27.56 -4.13 -13.91
CA GLN A 174 -27.50 -5.44 -14.60
C GLN A 174 -27.10 -5.37 -16.09
N GLN A 175 -26.83 -4.19 -16.64
CA GLN A 175 -26.38 -4.00 -18.03
C GLN A 175 -24.94 -3.46 -18.14
N HIS A 176 -24.29 -3.13 -17.02
CA HIS A 176 -22.92 -2.63 -17.06
C HIS A 176 -21.92 -3.80 -17.00
N PRO A 177 -21.01 -3.95 -17.99
CA PRO A 177 -20.01 -5.01 -17.96
C PRO A 177 -19.10 -4.82 -16.74
N ALA A 178 -18.53 -5.91 -16.20
CA ALA A 178 -17.58 -5.81 -15.09
C ALA A 178 -16.45 -4.81 -15.44
N PRO A 179 -15.94 -4.06 -14.44
CA PRO A 179 -14.96 -3.01 -14.66
C PRO A 179 -13.69 -3.51 -15.35
N PRO A 180 -12.90 -2.63 -16.00
CA PRO A 180 -11.56 -2.99 -16.44
C PRO A 180 -10.65 -3.26 -15.21
N PRO A 181 -9.98 -4.42 -15.10
CA PRO A 181 -9.10 -4.71 -13.96
C PRO A 181 -7.79 -3.94 -14.11
N ILE A 182 -7.68 -2.84 -13.37
CA ILE A 182 -6.51 -1.96 -13.36
C ILE A 182 -5.85 -2.02 -11.99
N PHE A 183 -4.57 -2.36 -11.97
CA PHE A 183 -3.73 -2.27 -10.80
C PHE A 183 -3.22 -0.85 -10.62
N ARG A 184 -3.32 -0.37 -9.37
CA ARG A 184 -2.84 0.94 -8.93
C ARG A 184 -2.22 0.85 -7.56
N TYR A 185 -1.63 1.93 -7.11
CA TYR A 185 -0.95 2.02 -5.83
C TYR A 185 -1.85 2.46 -4.67
N CYS A 186 -3.05 2.98 -4.98
CA CYS A 186 -4.13 3.20 -4.02
C CYS A 186 -5.50 3.04 -4.69
N SER A 187 -6.55 2.95 -3.86
CA SER A 187 -7.94 3.14 -4.26
C SER A 187 -8.69 3.99 -3.20
N ASP A 188 -10.00 4.17 -3.38
CA ASP A 188 -10.92 4.77 -2.39
C ASP A 188 -12.26 4.04 -2.40
N ASP A 189 -13.18 4.37 -1.49
CA ASP A 189 -14.48 3.69 -1.38
C ASP A 189 -15.39 3.89 -2.61
N ALA A 190 -15.05 4.86 -3.47
CA ALA A 190 -15.80 5.17 -4.68
C ALA A 190 -15.19 4.53 -5.94
N SER A 191 -14.11 3.75 -5.80
CA SER A 191 -13.33 3.24 -6.92
C SER A 191 -13.09 1.73 -6.82
N LEU A 192 -12.87 1.09 -7.97
CA LEU A 192 -12.72 -0.36 -8.14
C LEU A 192 -11.31 -0.74 -8.66
N ASP A 193 -10.35 0.17 -8.51
CA ASP A 193 -8.95 -0.08 -8.85
C ASP A 193 -8.36 -1.13 -7.88
N ILE A 194 -7.59 -2.09 -8.41
CA ILE A 194 -6.97 -3.16 -7.62
C ILE A 194 -5.68 -2.63 -6.99
N VAL A 195 -5.56 -2.69 -5.67
CA VAL A 195 -4.42 -2.09 -4.99
C VAL A 195 -3.19 -3.00 -5.04
N PHE A 196 -2.05 -2.41 -5.36
CA PHE A 196 -0.74 -3.05 -5.47
C PHE A 196 0.29 -2.23 -4.67
N PRO A 197 1.30 -2.86 -4.05
CA PRO A 197 2.38 -2.13 -3.39
C PRO A 197 3.03 -1.10 -4.30
N ASP A 198 3.21 0.12 -3.81
CA ASP A 198 3.78 1.20 -4.63
C ASP A 198 5.24 0.93 -5.05
N TRP A 199 5.67 1.60 -6.10
CA TRP A 199 7.01 1.45 -6.67
C TRP A 199 8.12 1.74 -5.65
N SER A 200 7.84 2.61 -4.67
CA SER A 200 8.84 3.09 -3.72
C SER A 200 9.29 2.03 -2.72
N PHE A 201 8.58 0.89 -2.61
CA PHE A 201 9.09 -0.28 -1.90
C PHE A 201 10.39 -0.81 -2.51
N TRP A 202 10.57 -0.64 -3.81
CA TRP A 202 11.76 -1.09 -4.55
C TRP A 202 12.72 0.05 -4.86
N GLY A 203 12.28 1.30 -4.70
CA GLY A 203 13.10 2.51 -4.79
C GLY A 203 12.39 3.61 -5.56
N TRP A 204 12.94 4.82 -5.46
CA TRP A 204 12.50 5.97 -6.26
C TRP A 204 13.72 6.88 -6.48
N ALA A 205 14.37 6.70 -7.63
CA ALA A 205 15.69 7.24 -7.90
C ALA A 205 15.68 8.78 -7.99
N GLU A 206 14.62 9.33 -8.56
CA GLU A 206 14.41 10.77 -8.81
C GLU A 206 14.40 11.60 -7.52
N VAL A 207 14.08 10.98 -6.38
CA VAL A 207 14.03 11.61 -5.06
C VAL A 207 14.97 10.95 -4.05
N ASN A 208 15.96 10.19 -4.52
CA ASN A 208 16.98 9.51 -3.71
C ASN A 208 16.40 8.59 -2.60
N ILE A 209 15.28 7.93 -2.87
CA ILE A 209 14.67 6.98 -1.94
C ILE A 209 15.20 5.58 -2.23
N LYS A 210 15.85 4.99 -1.23
CA LYS A 210 16.40 3.63 -1.25
C LYS A 210 15.25 2.60 -1.18
N PRO A 211 15.48 1.35 -1.64
CA PRO A 211 14.52 0.26 -1.46
C PRO A 211 14.14 0.10 0.02
N TRP A 212 12.88 -0.25 0.28
CA TRP A 212 12.31 -0.31 1.62
C TRP A 212 13.14 -1.15 2.61
N ALA A 213 13.63 -2.32 2.18
CA ALA A 213 14.46 -3.17 3.04
C ALA A 213 15.72 -2.47 3.57
N LYS A 214 16.35 -1.60 2.76
CA LYS A 214 17.51 -0.81 3.18
C LYS A 214 17.10 0.39 4.02
N SER A 215 16.03 1.07 3.61
CA SER A 215 15.49 2.23 4.33
C SER A 215 15.03 1.85 5.74
N MET A 216 14.40 0.70 5.91
CA MET A 216 13.94 0.20 7.21
C MET A 216 15.10 0.01 8.18
N VAL A 217 16.19 -0.64 7.74
CA VAL A 217 17.39 -0.81 8.57
C VAL A 217 17.99 0.55 8.95
N ALA A 218 18.12 1.47 7.99
CA ALA A 218 18.67 2.80 8.26
C ALA A 218 17.80 3.60 9.25
N ILE A 219 16.47 3.54 9.11
CA ILE A 219 15.53 4.19 10.03
C ILE A 219 15.60 3.55 11.42
N GLN A 220 15.68 2.22 11.52
CA GLN A 220 15.84 1.53 12.80
C GLN A 220 17.11 1.95 13.53
N GLU A 221 18.23 2.12 12.84
CA GLU A 221 19.45 2.66 13.45
C GLU A 221 19.29 4.14 13.82
N GLY A 222 18.65 4.95 12.96
CA GLY A 222 18.33 6.35 13.26
C GLY A 222 17.46 6.51 14.51
N ASN A 223 16.48 5.63 14.71
CA ASN A 223 15.58 5.66 15.87
C ASN A 223 16.32 5.45 17.21
N LYS A 224 17.45 4.74 17.20
CA LYS A 224 18.29 4.50 18.40
C LYS A 224 19.10 5.72 18.81
N MET A 225 19.27 6.70 17.94
CA MET A 225 20.09 7.89 18.20
C MET A 225 19.50 8.77 19.30
N THR A 226 18.17 8.75 19.49
CA THR A 226 17.50 9.52 20.53
C THR A 226 16.36 8.68 21.11
N PRO A 227 16.46 8.27 22.39
CA PRO A 227 15.39 7.57 23.07
C PRO A 227 14.07 8.33 22.94
N TRP A 228 12.97 7.60 22.81
CA TRP A 228 11.63 8.17 22.61
C TRP A 228 11.31 9.33 23.59
N LYS A 229 11.61 9.13 24.88
CA LYS A 229 11.37 10.12 25.95
C LYS A 229 12.17 11.41 25.76
N ASP A 230 13.29 11.37 25.06
CA ASP A 230 14.17 12.54 24.84
C ASP A 230 13.89 13.26 23.51
N ARG A 231 12.99 12.71 22.68
CA ARG A 231 12.60 13.34 21.42
C ARG A 231 11.81 14.62 21.66
N VAL A 232 11.87 15.52 20.68
CA VAL A 232 11.16 16.81 20.72
C VAL A 232 9.66 16.58 20.88
N ALA A 233 9.08 17.15 21.94
CA ALA A 233 7.71 16.88 22.42
C ALA A 233 6.60 17.55 21.59
N TYR A 234 6.82 17.70 20.28
CA TYR A 234 5.93 18.38 19.35
C TYR A 234 5.50 17.44 18.21
N ALA A 235 4.33 17.69 17.64
CA ALA A 235 3.95 17.09 16.37
C ALA A 235 4.76 17.70 15.24
N TYR A 236 5.25 16.85 14.35
CA TYR A 236 6.11 17.25 13.25
C TYR A 236 5.56 16.79 11.91
N TRP A 237 5.59 17.71 10.96
CA TRP A 237 5.38 17.41 9.55
C TRP A 237 6.33 18.24 8.69
N ARG A 238 6.86 17.61 7.63
CA ARG A 238 7.59 18.30 6.57
C ARG A 238 7.12 17.77 5.22
N GLY A 239 6.67 18.66 4.34
CA GLY A 239 6.17 18.24 3.04
C GLY A 239 5.79 19.40 2.13
N ASN A 240 5.44 19.07 0.88
CA ASN A 240 5.00 20.06 -0.09
C ASN A 240 3.50 20.33 0.10
N PRO A 241 3.08 21.55 0.49
CA PRO A 241 1.66 21.89 0.68
C PRO A 241 0.91 22.10 -0.64
N ASN A 242 1.63 22.33 -1.74
CA ASN A 242 1.01 22.73 -3.00
C ASN A 242 0.30 21.58 -3.72
N VAL A 243 0.59 20.33 -3.35
CA VAL A 243 0.05 19.11 -3.99
C VAL A 243 -1.37 18.76 -3.54
N ALA A 244 -1.87 19.33 -2.44
CA ALA A 244 -3.19 18.98 -1.91
C ALA A 244 -3.78 20.10 -1.05
N PRO A 245 -5.08 20.42 -1.18
CA PRO A 245 -5.76 21.38 -0.31
C PRO A 245 -5.63 21.05 1.18
N THR A 246 -5.77 19.78 1.56
CA THR A 246 -5.66 19.35 2.98
C THR A 246 -4.28 19.64 3.59
N ARG A 247 -3.21 19.64 2.79
CA ARG A 247 -1.86 20.02 3.27
C ARG A 247 -1.70 21.53 3.43
N ARG A 248 -2.33 22.33 2.58
CA ARG A 248 -2.37 23.80 2.77
C ARG A 248 -3.15 24.15 4.03
N ASP A 249 -4.29 23.50 4.22
CA ASP A 249 -5.10 23.63 5.43
C ASP A 249 -4.32 23.20 6.69
N LEU A 250 -3.54 22.12 6.64
CA LEU A 250 -2.67 21.72 7.75
C LEU A 250 -1.71 22.84 8.19
N LEU A 251 -1.17 23.64 7.26
CA LEU A 251 -0.26 24.74 7.61
C LEU A 251 -0.91 25.81 8.50
N THR A 252 -2.25 25.90 8.51
CA THR A 252 -2.96 26.81 9.42
C THR A 252 -2.82 26.42 10.89
N CYS A 253 -2.39 25.19 11.19
CA CYS A 253 -2.12 24.73 12.55
C CYS A 253 -0.77 25.24 13.10
N ASN A 254 0.07 25.84 12.27
CA ASN A 254 1.35 26.43 12.67
C ASN A 254 1.14 27.92 13.01
N VAL A 255 0.53 28.17 14.17
CA VAL A 255 0.18 29.53 14.61
C VAL A 255 1.27 30.19 15.48
N SER A 256 1.05 31.48 15.72
CA SER A 256 1.99 32.48 16.23
C SER A 256 2.57 32.20 17.62
N ASP A 257 3.55 33.03 18.01
CA ASP A 257 4.21 33.03 19.32
C ASP A 257 3.24 33.11 20.52
N GLN A 258 1.98 33.52 20.31
CA GLN A 258 0.96 33.64 21.36
C GLN A 258 0.07 32.40 21.51
N GLN A 259 0.03 31.51 20.52
CA GLN A 259 -0.77 30.29 20.55
C GLN A 259 0.06 29.11 20.02
N ASP A 260 0.59 28.26 20.90
CA ASP A 260 1.25 27.03 20.46
C ASP A 260 0.23 25.88 20.34
N TRP A 261 0.12 25.29 19.15
CA TRP A 261 -0.72 24.09 18.90
C TRP A 261 0.08 22.81 19.03
N ASN A 262 1.26 22.92 19.64
CA ASN A 262 2.23 21.86 19.80
C ASN A 262 2.58 21.17 18.48
N THR A 263 2.63 21.95 17.39
CA THR A 263 2.86 21.45 16.05
C THR A 263 3.97 22.26 15.37
N ARG A 264 4.85 21.58 14.63
CA ARG A 264 5.96 22.15 13.87
C ARG A 264 5.83 21.68 12.43
N LEU A 265 5.44 22.61 11.55
CA LEU A 265 5.15 22.32 10.15
C LEU A 265 6.16 23.03 9.26
N TYR A 266 6.81 22.26 8.39
CA TYR A 266 7.85 22.78 7.50
C TYR A 266 7.51 22.51 6.04
N ILE A 267 7.67 23.53 5.20
CA ILE A 267 7.48 23.40 3.77
C ILE A 267 8.71 22.70 3.17
N ASN A 268 8.47 21.61 2.45
CA ASN A 268 9.49 20.98 1.64
C ASN A 268 9.46 21.53 0.21
N ASP A 269 10.44 22.37 -0.13
CA ASP A 269 10.64 22.86 -1.48
C ASP A 269 11.34 21.81 -2.35
N TRP A 270 10.57 21.11 -3.17
CA TRP A 270 11.09 20.04 -4.02
C TRP A 270 12.06 20.55 -5.10
N VAL A 271 11.90 21.80 -5.56
CA VAL A 271 12.80 22.38 -6.57
C VAL A 271 14.17 22.60 -5.95
N ARG A 272 14.21 23.16 -4.73
CA ARG A 272 15.47 23.36 -4.00
C ARG A 272 16.11 22.03 -3.61
N GLU A 273 15.34 21.12 -3.01
CA GLU A 273 15.85 19.80 -2.60
C GLU A 273 16.40 19.01 -3.79
N SER A 274 15.75 19.07 -4.96
CA SER A 274 16.24 18.42 -6.17
C SER A 274 17.60 18.96 -6.61
N ARG A 275 17.80 20.29 -6.59
CA ARG A 275 19.09 20.92 -6.91
C ARG A 275 20.19 20.53 -5.93
N GLU A 276 19.84 20.32 -4.66
CA GLU A 276 20.78 19.91 -3.61
C GLU A 276 20.99 18.38 -3.56
N GLY A 277 20.27 17.61 -4.38
CA GLY A 277 20.35 16.15 -4.39
C GLY A 277 19.73 15.50 -3.16
N PHE A 278 18.72 16.14 -2.55
CA PHE A 278 17.97 15.65 -1.39
C PHE A 278 18.82 15.34 -0.15
N LYS A 279 20.00 15.96 -0.04
CA LYS A 279 20.94 15.75 1.09
C LYS A 279 20.31 16.03 2.46
N ASN A 280 19.32 16.94 2.49
CA ASN A 280 18.62 17.37 3.69
C ASN A 280 17.31 16.60 3.95
N SER A 281 17.05 15.54 3.19
CA SER A 281 15.81 14.77 3.19
C SER A 281 16.02 13.27 3.46
N ASN A 282 17.18 12.88 3.99
CA ASN A 282 17.42 11.51 4.46
C ASN A 282 16.37 11.09 5.48
N LEU A 283 15.78 9.92 5.30
CA LEU A 283 14.64 9.46 6.10
C LEU A 283 15.06 9.06 7.52
N GLU A 284 16.24 8.46 7.64
CA GLU A 284 16.87 8.04 8.90
C GLU A 284 17.10 9.20 9.89
N ASN A 285 17.19 10.44 9.39
CA ASN A 285 17.45 11.63 10.20
C ASN A 285 16.17 12.39 10.59
N GLN A 286 14.98 11.89 10.23
CA GLN A 286 13.71 12.60 10.40
C GLN A 286 12.89 12.15 11.62
N CYS A 287 13.38 11.19 12.38
CA CYS A 287 12.69 10.58 13.52
C CYS A 287 13.05 11.27 14.86
N THR A 288 13.06 12.61 14.85
CA THR A 288 13.56 13.46 15.94
C THR A 288 12.48 13.95 16.90
N HIS A 289 11.22 13.80 16.52
CA HIS A 289 10.07 14.27 17.27
C HIS A 289 9.28 13.11 17.82
N ARG A 290 8.60 13.32 18.96
CA ARG A 290 7.68 12.34 19.49
C ARG A 290 6.61 12.08 18.44
N TYR A 291 5.84 13.09 18.05
CA TYR A 291 4.68 12.85 17.19
C TYR A 291 4.99 13.14 15.72
N LYS A 292 4.64 12.22 14.82
CA LYS A 292 4.80 12.40 13.37
C LYS A 292 3.43 12.44 12.71
N ILE A 293 3.18 13.49 11.92
CA ILE A 293 1.89 13.65 11.25
C ILE A 293 1.94 12.94 9.89
N TYR A 294 0.97 12.06 9.66
CA TYR A 294 0.64 11.59 8.31
C TYR A 294 -0.56 12.36 7.76
N ILE A 295 -0.42 12.84 6.52
CA ILE A 295 -1.49 13.49 5.77
C ILE A 295 -1.31 13.22 4.27
N GLU A 296 -2.43 12.98 3.61
CA GLU A 296 -2.50 12.70 2.18
C GLU A 296 -1.93 13.82 1.32
N GLY A 297 -1.45 13.45 0.14
CA GLY A 297 -0.99 14.37 -0.90
C GLY A 297 -2.03 14.44 -2.02
N TRP A 298 -1.55 14.33 -3.26
CA TRP A 298 -2.43 14.30 -4.42
C TRP A 298 -3.40 13.10 -4.39
N ALA A 299 -2.96 11.98 -3.79
CA ALA A 299 -3.72 10.83 -3.34
C ALA A 299 -3.15 10.32 -2.00
N TRP A 300 -2.96 9.01 -1.80
CA TRP A 300 -2.13 8.49 -0.70
C TRP A 300 -0.73 9.12 -0.73
N SER A 301 -0.05 9.19 0.41
CA SER A 301 1.31 9.73 0.47
C SER A 301 2.34 8.63 0.68
N VAL A 302 3.31 8.54 -0.23
CA VAL A 302 4.44 7.60 -0.15
C VAL A 302 5.22 7.67 1.17
N SER A 303 5.15 8.81 1.87
CA SER A 303 5.75 9.05 3.18
C SER A 303 5.19 8.16 4.31
N GLU A 304 4.03 7.52 4.11
CA GLU A 304 3.29 6.77 5.14
C GLU A 304 4.15 5.79 5.92
N LYS A 305 4.67 4.76 5.23
CA LYS A 305 5.49 3.70 5.84
C LYS A 305 6.75 4.24 6.52
N TYR A 306 7.33 5.33 6.01
CA TYR A 306 8.53 5.94 6.58
C TYR A 306 8.21 6.70 7.87
N ILE A 307 7.08 7.40 7.91
CA ILE A 307 6.56 8.04 9.13
C ILE A 307 6.29 6.99 10.20
N MET A 308 5.64 5.88 9.83
CA MET A 308 5.32 4.82 10.78
C MET A 308 6.55 4.08 11.28
N ALA A 309 7.60 3.94 10.46
CA ALA A 309 8.85 3.32 10.87
C ALA A 309 9.70 4.16 11.82
N CYS A 310 9.37 5.45 12.05
CA CYS A 310 10.16 6.31 12.93
C CYS A 310 10.11 5.94 14.42
N ASP A 311 9.40 4.88 14.82
CA ASP A 311 9.13 4.59 16.23
C ASP A 311 8.56 5.82 16.94
N SER A 312 7.72 6.54 16.19
CA SER A 312 7.03 7.73 16.61
C SER A 312 5.54 7.49 16.63
N MET A 313 4.85 7.99 17.65
CA MET A 313 3.40 8.01 17.67
C MET A 313 2.91 8.77 16.43
N THR A 314 2.30 8.00 15.53
CA THR A 314 1.84 8.50 14.24
C THR A 314 0.48 9.15 14.41
N LEU A 315 0.42 10.46 14.20
CA LEU A 315 -0.81 11.24 14.17
C LEU A 315 -1.37 11.18 12.74
N TYR A 316 -2.38 10.34 12.54
CA TYR A 316 -2.86 9.99 11.21
C TYR A 316 -4.11 10.79 10.86
N VAL A 317 -3.97 11.80 9.99
CA VAL A 317 -5.13 12.56 9.48
C VAL A 317 -6.01 11.63 8.67
N ARG A 318 -7.31 11.63 8.98
CA ARG A 318 -8.32 10.74 8.37
C ARG A 318 -8.12 10.69 6.85
N PRO A 319 -7.73 9.53 6.29
CA PRO A 319 -7.45 9.42 4.88
C PRO A 319 -8.75 9.31 4.08
N LYS A 320 -8.70 9.69 2.80
CA LYS A 320 -9.70 9.36 1.80
C LYS A 320 -9.32 8.10 1.03
N TYR A 321 -8.03 7.95 0.74
CA TYR A 321 -7.47 6.86 -0.05
C TYR A 321 -6.94 5.77 0.87
N TYR A 322 -6.87 4.57 0.32
CA TYR A 322 -6.20 3.47 0.98
C TYR A 322 -5.19 2.80 0.04
N ASP A 323 -4.06 2.40 0.61
CA ASP A 323 -3.11 1.48 -0.02
C ASP A 323 -3.31 0.03 0.48
N PHE A 324 -2.35 -0.85 0.19
CA PHE A 324 -2.50 -2.27 0.46
C PHE A 324 -2.38 -2.65 1.95
N PHE A 325 -1.71 -1.84 2.78
CA PHE A 325 -1.48 -2.19 4.19
C PHE A 325 -2.29 -1.32 5.16
N ILE A 326 -2.65 -0.08 4.81
CA ILE A 326 -3.43 0.82 5.69
C ILE A 326 -4.77 0.22 6.12
N ARG A 327 -5.42 -0.56 5.25
CA ARG A 327 -6.69 -1.22 5.58
C ARG A 327 -6.55 -2.34 6.62
N GLY A 328 -5.31 -2.77 6.90
CA GLY A 328 -4.98 -3.68 7.99
C GLY A 328 -4.71 -2.98 9.32
N MET A 329 -4.60 -1.65 9.33
CA MET A 329 -4.27 -0.89 10.53
C MET A 329 -5.51 -0.53 11.34
N MET A 330 -5.34 -0.48 12.65
CA MET A 330 -6.39 -0.17 13.61
C MET A 330 -6.06 1.13 14.37
N PRO A 331 -7.02 2.07 14.47
CA PRO A 331 -6.85 3.30 15.23
C PRO A 331 -6.63 2.98 16.70
N LEU A 332 -5.82 3.80 17.38
CA LEU A 332 -5.39 3.66 18.78
C LEU A 332 -4.54 2.42 19.09
N GLN A 333 -4.34 1.52 18.13
CA GLN A 333 -3.35 0.44 18.23
C GLN A 333 -2.10 0.75 17.41
N HIS A 334 -2.28 1.18 16.15
CA HIS A 334 -1.17 1.43 15.22
C HIS A 334 -0.90 2.92 15.02
N TYR A 335 -1.91 3.77 15.23
CA TYR A 335 -1.82 5.21 15.03
C TYR A 335 -2.88 5.96 15.85
N TRP A 336 -2.64 7.24 16.11
CA TRP A 336 -3.61 8.13 16.70
C TRP A 336 -4.47 8.82 15.61
N PRO A 337 -5.79 8.61 15.56
CA PRO A 337 -6.63 9.20 14.53
C PRO A 337 -6.80 10.71 14.71
N ILE A 338 -6.61 11.48 13.63
CA ILE A 338 -6.80 12.92 13.58
C ILE A 338 -7.96 13.24 12.65
N ARG A 339 -8.93 14.03 13.13
CA ARG A 339 -10.09 14.43 12.32
C ARG A 339 -9.67 15.43 11.27
N ASP A 340 -9.98 15.18 10.00
CA ASP A 340 -9.62 16.10 8.92
C ASP A 340 -10.31 17.46 9.09
N ASN A 341 -11.61 17.51 9.38
CA ASN A 341 -12.37 18.77 9.54
C ASN A 341 -12.01 19.61 10.78
N SER A 342 -11.24 19.07 11.72
CA SER A 342 -10.83 19.72 12.98
C SER A 342 -9.39 19.33 13.33
N LYS A 343 -8.53 19.29 12.29
CA LYS A 343 -7.20 18.71 12.37
C LYS A 343 -6.30 19.40 13.38
N CYS A 344 -6.30 20.74 13.41
CA CYS A 344 -5.45 21.46 14.37
C CYS A 344 -5.84 21.10 15.82
N THR A 345 -7.13 21.07 16.17
CA THR A 345 -7.55 20.86 17.58
C THR A 345 -7.33 19.42 17.98
N SER A 346 -7.56 18.51 17.04
CA SER A 346 -7.23 17.09 17.19
C SER A 346 -5.73 16.86 17.40
N LEU A 347 -4.87 17.55 16.65
CA LEU A 347 -3.41 17.47 16.81
C LEU A 347 -2.98 18.01 18.17
N LYS A 348 -3.44 19.20 18.55
CA LYS A 348 -3.13 19.81 19.85
C LYS A 348 -3.53 18.89 21.01
N HIS A 349 -4.72 18.31 20.94
CA HIS A 349 -5.21 17.35 21.93
C HIS A 349 -4.31 16.10 21.99
N ALA A 350 -4.03 15.48 20.85
CA ALA A 350 -3.22 14.26 20.78
C ALA A 350 -1.82 14.47 21.37
N VAL A 351 -1.18 15.60 21.04
CA VAL A 351 0.15 15.95 21.56
C VAL A 351 0.10 16.24 23.06
N HIS A 352 -0.91 16.98 23.53
CA HIS A 352 -1.07 17.24 24.96
C HIS A 352 -1.29 15.95 25.76
N TRP A 353 -2.14 15.06 25.25
CA TRP A 353 -2.41 13.77 25.87
C TRP A 353 -1.15 12.90 25.95
N GLY A 354 -0.44 12.73 24.83
CA GLY A 354 0.77 11.90 24.79
C GLY A 354 1.88 12.44 25.70
N ASN A 355 2.00 13.77 25.82
CA ASN A 355 3.01 14.37 26.69
C ASN A 355 2.66 14.28 28.17
N THR A 356 1.38 14.13 28.53
CA THR A 356 0.92 13.95 29.91
C THR A 356 0.81 12.48 30.34
N HIS A 357 0.92 11.53 29.39
CA HIS A 357 0.79 10.09 29.61
C HIS A 357 1.96 9.32 28.98
N LEU A 358 3.21 9.70 29.27
CA LEU A 358 4.40 9.15 28.61
C LEU A 358 4.63 7.65 28.79
N ASP A 359 4.04 7.04 29.81
CA ASP A 359 4.21 5.62 30.15
C ASP A 359 3.03 4.74 29.67
N GLN A 360 2.04 5.33 28.97
CA GLN A 360 0.94 4.62 28.29
C GLN A 360 1.20 4.60 26.79
#